data_AF-A0A1F5BH16-F1
#
_entry.id   AF-A0A1F5BH16-F1
#
_cell.length_a   1.000
_cell.length_b   1.000
_cell.length_c   1.000
_cell.angle_alpha   90.00
_cell.angle_beta   90.00
_cell.angle_gamma   90.00
#
_symmetry.space_group_name_H-M   'P 1'
#
loop_
_entity.id
_entity.type
_entity.pdbx_description
1 polymer ?
#
loop_
_entity_poly.entity_id
_entity_poly.type
_entity_poly.pdbx_seq_one_letter_code
_entity_poly.pdbx_strand_id
1 'polypeptide(L)'
;MSHRKGIGRRDFIRASALGLAGVGTTLAGTKALTGQAAPSPSAKIQSYRTLGRTGFRVSDIGVGTSQTFPVEVIKAALDAGVNSFDTGEGYGRGAAERSIGEAIKGRDRKSLFITTKLRMDGLTGTADVAAKLDQCLERLQTDYVDCLMLGPQTAAAVKDELYHKAIEELKAKGKVRFSGAASHGPRMPGQGDSMDAVLLAAVEDGRFDVLLLVYNFLQKEPGEKVLEAASQKNIGLTIMKSNPLGRYYDMKNRVEQLKKDGQPIDERLQRSLEQMEETAKRGEEFALKNGLKTPAEVKLAALKFVLADPRVHTLNLAFNTFEDVGNLLAVSGQTLTGKESRLLASYAQACGALYCRHACGLCESECPSGVPVNTILRYNHYFEAQGSEKFAMSKYAALGTAKADACRTCGGACERACPYGVPARTLLCLAHSQLNLG
;
A
#
# COMPACT_ATOMS: atom_id res chain seq x y z
N MET A 1 15.25 -42.07 36.83
CA MET A 1 14.45 -41.15 37.65
C MET A 1 15.38 -40.12 38.27
N SER A 2 15.38 -38.89 37.77
CA SER A 2 16.11 -37.77 38.38
C SER A 2 15.30 -36.49 38.19
N HIS A 3 14.76 -35.98 39.29
CA HIS A 3 13.96 -34.77 39.34
C HIS A 3 14.82 -33.54 39.06
N ARG A 4 14.55 -32.81 37.98
CA ARG A 4 14.98 -31.41 37.84
C ARG A 4 13.97 -30.51 38.58
N LYS A 5 14.40 -29.93 39.71
CA LYS A 5 13.70 -28.81 40.36
C LYS A 5 13.92 -27.54 39.51
N GLY A 6 12.84 -26.88 39.11
CA GLY A 6 12.88 -25.60 38.41
C GLY A 6 13.28 -24.46 39.35
N ILE A 7 14.08 -23.51 38.83
CA ILE A 7 14.45 -22.29 39.54
C ILE A 7 13.22 -21.40 39.64
N GLY A 8 12.86 -21.01 40.87
CA GLY A 8 11.70 -20.18 41.14
C GLY A 8 12.00 -18.70 40.90
N ARG A 9 10.96 -17.94 40.56
CA ARG A 9 10.97 -16.49 40.27
C ARG A 9 11.61 -15.62 41.38
N ARG A 10 11.81 -16.16 42.58
CA ARG A 10 12.49 -15.51 43.73
C ARG A 10 14.01 -15.69 43.73
N ASP A 11 14.53 -16.76 43.13
CA ASP A 11 15.98 -17.04 43.11
C ASP A 11 16.70 -16.17 42.08
N PHE A 12 16.01 -15.77 41.01
CA PHE A 12 16.53 -14.84 40.00
C PHE A 12 16.73 -13.42 40.55
N ILE A 13 15.89 -12.99 41.50
CA ILE A 13 15.97 -11.64 42.08
C ILE A 13 17.14 -11.50 43.04
N ARG A 14 17.54 -12.56 43.76
CA ARG A 14 18.70 -12.52 44.66
C ARG A 14 20.05 -12.54 43.94
N ALA A 15 20.15 -13.16 42.77
CA ALA A 15 21.39 -13.17 41.98
C ALA A 15 21.74 -11.80 41.36
N SER A 16 20.78 -10.87 41.34
CA SER A 16 20.95 -9.56 40.68
C SER A 16 21.48 -8.45 41.61
N ALA A 17 21.62 -8.72 42.92
CA ALA A 17 21.88 -7.67 43.93
C ALA A 17 23.32 -7.61 44.47
N LEU A 18 24.25 -8.43 44.00
CA LEU A 18 25.65 -8.43 44.45
C LEU A 18 26.59 -8.48 43.25
N GLY A 19 26.88 -7.31 42.67
CA GLY A 19 27.78 -7.20 41.53
C GLY A 19 28.01 -5.77 41.05
N LEU A 20 28.35 -4.85 41.95
CA LEU A 20 28.88 -3.54 41.57
C LEU A 20 30.07 -3.17 42.47
N ALA A 21 31.26 -3.61 42.07
CA ALA A 21 32.53 -2.97 42.39
C ALA A 21 33.56 -3.37 41.32
N GLY A 22 33.97 -2.42 40.47
CA GLY A 22 35.23 -2.52 39.72
C GLY A 22 35.19 -2.26 38.20
N VAL A 23 35.61 -1.05 37.82
CA VAL A 23 36.38 -0.69 36.60
C VAL A 23 35.66 -0.64 35.24
N GLY A 24 35.15 0.56 34.93
CA GLY A 24 35.47 1.36 33.73
C GLY A 24 35.38 0.74 32.33
N THR A 25 34.30 1.03 31.61
CA THR A 25 34.32 1.51 30.21
C THR A 25 32.96 2.17 29.92
N THR A 26 32.98 3.34 29.29
CA THR A 26 31.82 4.21 29.07
C THR A 26 30.90 3.67 27.97
N LEU A 27 29.83 2.97 28.37
CA LEU A 27 28.61 2.79 27.57
C LEU A 27 27.64 3.93 27.91
N ALA A 28 27.51 4.90 27.01
CA ALA A 28 26.53 5.97 27.14
C ALA A 28 25.11 5.44 26.91
N GLY A 29 24.46 5.08 28.02
CA GLY A 29 23.07 5.39 28.37
C GLY A 29 21.94 5.08 27.39
N THR A 30 21.32 3.90 27.52
CA THR A 30 19.90 3.70 27.23
C THR A 30 19.05 4.36 28.32
N LYS A 31 18.58 5.59 28.09
CA LYS A 31 17.48 6.15 28.87
C LYS A 31 16.20 5.39 28.52
N ALA A 32 15.59 4.76 29.52
CA ALA A 32 14.20 4.36 29.46
C ALA A 32 13.33 5.59 29.15
N LEU A 33 12.60 5.56 28.05
CA LEU A 33 11.67 6.60 27.61
C LEU A 33 10.46 6.59 28.54
N THR A 34 10.51 7.39 29.60
CA THR A 34 9.33 7.80 30.36
C THR A 34 8.50 8.76 29.51
N GLY A 35 7.22 8.43 29.34
CA GLY A 35 6.13 9.19 28.72
C GLY A 35 6.39 10.63 28.28
N GLN A 36 6.98 10.80 27.10
CA GLN A 36 6.79 12.03 26.34
C GLN A 36 5.43 11.95 25.65
N ALA A 37 4.57 12.94 25.89
CA ALA A 37 3.38 13.15 25.07
C ALA A 37 3.81 13.21 23.60
N ALA A 38 3.06 12.56 22.72
CA ALA A 38 3.32 12.61 21.29
C ALA A 38 3.40 14.09 20.85
N PRO A 39 4.41 14.50 20.06
CA PRO A 39 4.42 15.83 19.50
C PRO A 39 3.14 16.03 18.69
N SER A 40 2.40 17.10 18.96
CA SER A 40 1.24 17.46 18.16
C SER A 40 1.69 17.61 16.69
N PRO A 41 1.04 16.96 15.72
CA PRO A 41 1.38 17.16 14.32
C PRO A 41 1.29 18.64 13.99
N SER A 42 2.38 19.22 13.49
CA SER A 42 2.39 20.62 13.05
C SER A 42 1.50 20.83 11.82
N ALA A 43 1.37 19.80 10.98
CA ALA A 43 0.51 19.81 9.80
C ALA A 43 -0.91 19.31 10.12
N LYS A 44 -1.92 20.01 9.60
CA LYS A 44 -3.35 19.68 9.67
C LYS A 44 -3.91 19.53 8.25
N ILE A 45 -4.94 18.72 8.09
CA ILE A 45 -5.75 18.69 6.86
C ILE A 45 -6.27 20.10 6.56
N GLN A 46 -6.03 20.56 5.33
CA GLN A 46 -6.45 21.87 4.84
C GLN A 46 -7.61 21.79 3.86
N SER A 47 -7.91 20.61 3.32
CA SER A 47 -8.92 20.43 2.28
C SER A 47 -9.79 19.19 2.51
N TYR A 48 -11.09 19.37 2.31
CA TYR A 48 -12.08 18.31 2.30
C TYR A 48 -12.83 18.35 0.97
N ARG A 49 -13.20 17.18 0.45
CA ARG A 49 -13.92 17.01 -0.83
C ARG A 49 -15.18 16.19 -0.58
N THR A 50 -16.26 16.49 -1.30
CA THR A 50 -17.48 15.69 -1.24
C THR A 50 -17.25 14.42 -2.03
N LEU A 51 -17.27 13.25 -1.40
CA LEU A 51 -16.94 11.97 -2.02
C LEU A 51 -18.04 11.52 -2.99
N GLY A 52 -18.01 12.04 -4.20
CA GLY A 52 -19.01 11.79 -5.23
C GLY A 52 -20.45 11.89 -4.72
N ARG A 53 -21.28 10.93 -5.12
CA ARG A 53 -22.69 10.80 -4.78
C ARG A 53 -22.97 10.32 -3.36
N THR A 54 -21.93 10.01 -2.57
CA THR A 54 -22.12 9.65 -1.16
C THR A 54 -22.55 10.85 -0.31
N GLY A 55 -22.24 12.08 -0.76
CA GLY A 55 -22.48 13.31 -0.01
C GLY A 55 -21.55 13.51 1.20
N PHE A 56 -20.69 12.54 1.54
CA PHE A 56 -19.78 12.64 2.68
C PHE A 56 -18.59 13.57 2.35
N ARG A 57 -18.22 14.45 3.29
CA ARG A 57 -17.04 15.33 3.16
C ARG A 57 -15.78 14.62 3.67
N VAL A 58 -15.03 13.98 2.78
CA VAL A 58 -13.76 13.31 3.14
C VAL A 58 -12.60 14.29 3.13
N SER A 59 -11.63 14.09 4.03
CA SER A 59 -10.32 14.72 3.95
C SER A 59 -9.62 14.32 2.64
N ASP A 60 -8.94 15.27 2.00
CA ASP A 60 -8.23 15.01 0.74
C ASP A 60 -7.09 14.00 0.89
N ILE A 61 -6.63 13.77 2.11
CA ILE A 61 -5.74 12.68 2.50
C ILE A 61 -6.45 11.78 3.51
N GLY A 62 -6.46 10.48 3.24
CA GLY A 62 -7.00 9.43 4.09
C GLY A 62 -5.92 8.47 4.59
N VAL A 63 -6.27 7.63 5.56
CA VAL A 63 -5.39 6.56 6.05
C VAL A 63 -5.66 5.29 5.23
N GLY A 64 -4.68 4.89 4.43
CA GLY A 64 -4.67 3.60 3.74
C GLY A 64 -3.89 2.58 4.54
N THR A 65 -4.56 1.49 4.93
CA THR A 65 -3.93 0.46 5.76
C THR A 65 -3.73 -0.85 5.00
N SER A 66 -2.51 -1.39 4.97
CA SER A 66 -2.22 -2.75 4.47
C SER A 66 -1.77 -3.70 5.60
N GLN A 67 -1.60 -3.17 6.81
CA GLN A 67 -1.03 -3.81 8.00
C GLN A 67 -1.46 -3.13 9.30
N THR A 68 -0.94 -3.62 10.42
CA THR A 68 -1.07 -2.98 11.73
C THR A 68 -0.37 -1.63 11.73
N PHE A 69 -1.12 -0.56 12.02
CA PHE A 69 -0.54 0.75 12.33
C PHE A 69 -0.46 0.94 13.85
N PRO A 70 0.54 1.68 14.34
CA PRO A 70 0.53 2.13 15.72
C PRO A 70 -0.74 2.96 15.98
N VAL A 71 -1.54 2.54 16.96
CA VAL A 71 -2.82 3.20 17.30
C VAL A 71 -2.62 4.70 17.54
N GLU A 72 -1.53 5.08 18.21
CA GLU A 72 -1.21 6.49 18.50
C GLU A 72 -0.89 7.31 17.24
N VAL A 73 -0.36 6.69 16.18
CA VAL A 73 -0.13 7.38 14.90
C VAL A 73 -1.47 7.62 14.19
N ILE A 74 -2.41 6.66 14.23
CA ILE A 74 -3.77 6.88 13.71
C ILE A 74 -4.49 7.99 14.49
N LYS A 75 -4.37 7.99 15.83
CA LYS A 75 -4.93 9.06 16.67
C LYS A 75 -4.35 10.42 16.30
N ALA A 76 -3.04 10.52 16.08
CA ALA A 76 -2.40 11.75 15.63
C ALA A 76 -2.93 12.22 14.26
N ALA A 77 -3.15 11.30 13.32
CA ALA A 77 -3.75 11.62 12.02
C ALA A 77 -5.21 12.11 12.16
N LEU A 78 -6.01 11.48 13.02
CA LEU A 78 -7.36 11.91 13.36
C LEU A 78 -7.36 13.31 14.00
N ASP A 79 -6.46 13.56 14.95
CA ASP A 79 -6.28 14.88 15.58
C ASP A 79 -5.79 15.94 14.60
N ALA A 80 -5.16 15.52 13.51
CA ALA A 80 -4.79 16.39 12.39
C ALA A 80 -5.94 16.65 11.40
N GLY A 81 -7.11 16.06 11.60
CA GLY A 81 -8.31 16.26 10.77
C GLY A 81 -8.54 15.19 9.69
N VAL A 82 -7.75 14.11 9.67
CA VAL A 82 -8.06 12.98 8.78
C VAL A 82 -9.36 12.34 9.21
N ASN A 83 -10.26 12.06 8.27
CA ASN A 83 -11.57 11.46 8.58
C ASN A 83 -11.94 10.26 7.70
N SER A 84 -11.02 9.76 6.87
CA SER A 84 -11.27 8.63 5.98
C SER A 84 -10.25 7.51 6.17
N PHE A 85 -10.74 6.27 6.14
CA PHE A 85 -9.97 5.05 6.36
C PHE A 85 -10.26 4.00 5.28
N ASP A 86 -9.20 3.46 4.69
CA ASP A 86 -9.26 2.31 3.80
C ASP A 86 -8.56 1.11 4.44
N THR A 87 -9.31 0.02 4.66
CA THR A 87 -8.82 -1.23 5.25
C THR A 87 -9.43 -2.46 4.56
N GLY A 88 -9.24 -3.66 5.10
CA GLY A 88 -9.79 -4.90 4.55
C GLY A 88 -9.55 -6.09 5.47
N GLU A 89 -10.41 -7.10 5.41
CA GLU A 89 -10.40 -8.23 6.35
C GLU A 89 -9.05 -8.98 6.38
N GLY A 90 -8.35 -9.02 5.24
CA GLY A 90 -7.10 -9.74 5.07
C GLY A 90 -5.87 -8.95 5.53
N TYR A 91 -5.99 -7.67 5.85
CA TYR A 91 -4.85 -6.79 6.11
C TYR A 91 -4.31 -7.00 7.52
N GLY A 92 -3.04 -7.41 7.60
CA GLY A 92 -2.41 -7.83 8.85
C GLY A 92 -3.18 -8.95 9.58
N ARG A 93 -3.95 -9.79 8.87
CA ARG A 93 -4.88 -10.78 9.47
C ARG A 93 -5.87 -10.11 10.45
N GLY A 94 -6.53 -9.05 9.96
CA GLY A 94 -7.49 -8.22 10.70
C GLY A 94 -6.85 -7.22 11.68
N ALA A 95 -5.51 -7.14 11.76
CA ALA A 95 -4.86 -6.23 12.70
C ALA A 95 -5.02 -4.75 12.31
N ALA A 96 -5.14 -4.46 11.01
CA ALA A 96 -5.43 -3.12 10.53
C ALA A 96 -6.80 -2.62 11.05
N GLU A 97 -7.85 -3.44 10.93
CA GLU A 97 -9.19 -3.15 11.44
C GLU A 97 -9.19 -2.94 12.96
N ARG A 98 -8.46 -3.78 13.72
CA ARG A 98 -8.30 -3.61 15.18
C ARG A 98 -7.63 -2.29 15.54
N SER A 99 -6.53 -1.93 14.87
CA SER A 99 -5.85 -0.65 15.12
C SER A 99 -6.76 0.56 14.85
N ILE A 100 -7.55 0.52 13.78
CA ILE A 100 -8.53 1.57 13.47
C ILE A 100 -9.61 1.61 14.56
N GLY A 101 -10.19 0.46 14.91
CA GLY A 101 -11.23 0.37 15.94
C GLY A 101 -10.79 0.93 17.30
N GLU A 102 -9.56 0.63 17.72
CA GLU A 102 -8.98 1.23 18.93
C GLU A 102 -8.77 2.75 18.82
N ALA A 103 -8.33 3.24 17.66
CA ALA A 103 -8.02 4.65 17.47
C ALA A 103 -9.25 5.57 17.37
N ILE A 104 -10.40 5.04 16.94
CA ILE A 104 -11.64 5.81 16.78
C ILE A 104 -12.51 5.84 18.06
N LYS A 105 -12.12 5.13 19.13
CA LYS A 105 -12.84 5.15 20.41
C LYS A 105 -13.02 6.57 20.92
N GLY A 106 -14.25 6.91 21.30
CA GLY A 106 -14.61 8.25 21.78
C GLY A 106 -14.76 9.31 20.70
N ARG A 107 -14.60 8.97 19.40
CA ARG A 107 -14.91 9.88 18.29
C ARG A 107 -16.34 9.70 17.82
N ASP A 108 -16.94 10.75 17.28
CA ASP A 108 -18.23 10.63 16.60
C ASP A 108 -18.06 9.77 15.35
N ARG A 109 -18.65 8.57 15.37
CA ARG A 109 -18.58 7.62 14.25
C ARG A 109 -19.14 8.22 12.95
N LYS A 110 -20.13 9.12 13.01
CA LYS A 110 -20.72 9.77 11.83
C LYS A 110 -19.78 10.79 11.18
N SER A 111 -18.75 11.23 11.89
CA SER A 111 -17.72 12.13 11.37
C SER A 111 -16.62 11.40 10.57
N LEU A 112 -16.66 10.06 10.50
CA LEU A 112 -15.64 9.23 9.87
C LEU A 112 -16.22 8.45 8.68
N PHE A 113 -15.40 8.22 7.65
CA PHE A 113 -15.71 7.37 6.51
C PHE A 113 -14.79 6.14 6.51
N ILE A 114 -15.33 4.98 6.88
CA ILE A 114 -14.57 3.73 6.96
C ILE A 114 -14.95 2.79 5.82
N THR A 115 -13.95 2.39 5.05
CA THR A 115 -14.06 1.38 3.99
C THR A 115 -13.41 0.08 4.43
N THR A 116 -14.12 -1.04 4.30
CA THR A 116 -13.52 -2.39 4.36
C THR A 116 -13.80 -3.18 3.09
N LYS A 117 -13.11 -4.33 2.94
CA LYS A 117 -13.16 -5.19 1.76
C LYS A 117 -13.24 -6.64 2.22
N LEU A 118 -14.04 -7.43 1.52
CA LEU A 118 -14.18 -8.86 1.76
C LEU A 118 -13.69 -9.66 0.56
N ARG A 119 -13.18 -10.86 0.83
CA ARG A 119 -13.00 -11.91 -0.17
C ARG A 119 -14.31 -12.66 -0.33
N MET A 120 -14.76 -12.81 -1.57
CA MET A 120 -15.97 -13.57 -1.91
C MET A 120 -15.69 -15.06 -2.17
N ASP A 121 -14.42 -15.47 -2.18
CA ASP A 121 -14.02 -16.84 -2.46
C ASP A 121 -14.68 -17.82 -1.48
N GLY A 122 -15.44 -18.79 -2.00
CA GLY A 122 -16.07 -19.85 -1.22
C GLY A 122 -17.35 -19.47 -0.47
N LEU A 123 -17.90 -18.27 -0.70
CA LEU A 123 -19.19 -17.86 -0.12
C LEU A 123 -20.35 -18.33 -1.00
N THR A 124 -21.42 -18.81 -0.38
CA THR A 124 -22.55 -19.44 -1.08
C THR A 124 -23.87 -18.71 -0.88
N GLY A 125 -23.98 -17.86 0.15
CA GLY A 125 -25.17 -17.06 0.42
C GLY A 125 -24.88 -15.74 1.10
N THR A 126 -25.87 -14.84 1.11
CA THR A 126 -25.75 -13.50 1.71
C THR A 126 -25.47 -13.55 3.21
N ALA A 127 -25.90 -14.63 3.88
CA ALA A 127 -25.57 -14.93 5.27
C ALA A 127 -24.06 -15.10 5.50
N ASP A 128 -23.33 -15.72 4.57
CA ASP A 128 -21.87 -15.88 4.67
C ASP A 128 -21.16 -14.53 4.57
N VAL A 129 -21.63 -13.67 3.65
CA VAL A 129 -21.13 -12.30 3.49
C VAL A 129 -21.39 -11.48 4.74
N ALA A 130 -22.61 -11.58 5.30
CA ALA A 130 -22.99 -10.90 6.53
C ALA A 130 -22.13 -11.35 7.73
N ALA A 131 -21.90 -12.66 7.87
CA ALA A 131 -21.05 -13.21 8.94
C ALA A 131 -19.60 -12.70 8.84
N LYS A 132 -19.06 -12.59 7.63
CA LYS A 132 -17.73 -12.00 7.42
C LYS A 132 -17.68 -10.50 7.73
N LEU A 133 -18.72 -9.76 7.35
CA LEU A 133 -18.81 -8.34 7.73
C LEU A 133 -18.89 -8.20 9.25
N ASP A 134 -19.65 -9.04 9.95
CA ASP A 134 -19.78 -8.98 11.41
C ASP A 134 -18.42 -9.16 12.11
N GLN A 135 -17.56 -10.05 11.60
CA GLN A 135 -16.19 -10.16 12.10
C GLN A 135 -15.35 -8.89 11.83
N CYS A 136 -15.59 -8.18 10.72
CA CYS A 136 -14.92 -6.91 10.45
C CYS A 136 -15.40 -5.82 11.41
N LEU A 137 -16.72 -5.75 11.64
CA LEU A 137 -17.37 -4.81 12.56
C LEU A 137 -16.90 -5.02 14.00
N GLU A 138 -16.76 -6.27 14.44
CA GLU A 138 -16.18 -6.62 15.75
C GLU A 138 -14.76 -6.07 15.90
N ARG A 139 -13.90 -6.28 14.89
CA ARG A 139 -12.51 -5.76 14.91
C ARG A 139 -12.47 -4.23 14.88
N LEU A 140 -13.32 -3.61 14.06
CA LEU A 140 -13.47 -2.16 13.94
C LEU A 140 -14.19 -1.52 15.15
N GLN A 141 -14.83 -2.32 16.01
CA GLN A 141 -15.58 -1.87 17.18
C GLN A 141 -16.65 -0.82 16.81
N THR A 142 -17.42 -1.11 15.77
CA THR A 142 -18.49 -0.24 15.27
C THR A 142 -19.62 -1.07 14.66
N ASP A 143 -20.82 -0.53 14.60
CA ASP A 143 -22.00 -1.25 14.09
C ASP A 143 -22.15 -1.20 12.56
N TYR A 144 -21.38 -0.34 11.88
CA TYR A 144 -21.44 -0.19 10.44
C TYR A 144 -20.13 0.29 9.80
N VAL A 145 -19.96 -0.02 8.52
CA VAL A 145 -18.96 0.61 7.65
C VAL A 145 -19.65 1.53 6.65
N ASP A 146 -18.97 2.61 6.25
CA ASP A 146 -19.53 3.53 5.27
C ASP A 146 -19.50 2.88 3.89
N CYS A 147 -18.43 2.17 3.54
CA CYS A 147 -18.33 1.46 2.27
C CYS A 147 -17.83 0.04 2.46
N LEU A 148 -18.52 -0.93 1.85
CA LEU A 148 -18.01 -2.29 1.67
C LEU A 148 -17.59 -2.44 0.21
N MET A 149 -16.33 -2.80 -0.06
CA MET A 149 -15.84 -2.95 -1.44
C MET A 149 -15.70 -4.40 -1.90
N LEU A 150 -16.07 -4.63 -3.15
CA LEU A 150 -15.72 -5.82 -3.93
C LEU A 150 -14.31 -5.66 -4.52
N GLY A 151 -13.57 -6.76 -4.60
CA GLY A 151 -12.28 -6.83 -5.30
C GLY A 151 -12.35 -7.66 -6.58
N PRO A 152 -13.13 -7.26 -7.60
CA PRO A 152 -13.37 -8.09 -8.79
C PRO A 152 -12.06 -8.28 -9.58
N GLN A 153 -11.90 -9.48 -10.14
CA GLN A 153 -10.70 -9.82 -10.93
C GLN A 153 -10.90 -9.62 -12.43
N THR A 154 -12.15 -9.66 -12.89
CA THR A 154 -12.53 -9.41 -14.30
C THR A 154 -13.66 -8.40 -14.35
N ALA A 155 -13.88 -7.79 -15.52
CA ALA A 155 -15.03 -6.96 -15.81
C ALA A 155 -16.34 -7.73 -15.61
N ALA A 156 -16.38 -9.03 -15.91
CA ALA A 156 -17.55 -9.87 -15.67
C ALA A 156 -17.85 -10.04 -14.17
N ALA A 157 -16.82 -10.20 -13.33
CA ALA A 157 -16.96 -10.36 -11.88
C ALA A 157 -17.48 -9.10 -11.16
N VAL A 158 -17.54 -7.95 -11.84
CA VAL A 158 -18.23 -6.76 -11.34
C VAL A 158 -19.71 -7.02 -11.07
N LYS A 159 -20.32 -7.93 -11.84
CA LYS A 159 -21.75 -8.28 -11.75
C LYS A 159 -22.03 -9.42 -10.78
N ASP A 160 -21.17 -9.65 -9.78
CA ASP A 160 -21.35 -10.71 -8.78
C ASP A 160 -22.70 -10.55 -8.04
N GLU A 161 -23.69 -11.37 -8.42
CA GLU A 161 -25.07 -11.25 -7.92
C GLU A 161 -25.16 -11.53 -6.41
N LEU A 162 -24.29 -12.39 -5.88
CA LEU A 162 -24.24 -12.67 -4.45
C LEU A 162 -23.78 -11.42 -3.67
N TYR A 163 -22.72 -10.76 -4.14
CA TYR A 163 -22.23 -9.52 -3.55
C TYR A 163 -23.31 -8.42 -3.61
N HIS A 164 -23.95 -8.21 -4.76
CA HIS A 164 -24.95 -7.16 -4.93
C HIS A 164 -26.19 -7.39 -4.05
N LYS A 165 -26.69 -8.62 -3.99
CA LYS A 165 -27.78 -8.99 -3.10
C LYS A 165 -27.39 -8.81 -1.62
N ALA A 166 -26.18 -9.20 -1.24
CA ALA A 166 -25.70 -9.00 0.13
C ALA A 166 -25.60 -7.51 0.48
N ILE A 167 -25.12 -6.66 -0.44
CA ILE A 167 -25.07 -5.21 -0.25
C ILE A 167 -26.48 -4.64 0.00
N GLU A 168 -27.47 -5.05 -0.78
CA GLU A 168 -28.86 -4.61 -0.59
C GLU A 168 -29.38 -4.96 0.82
N GLU A 169 -29.23 -6.22 1.22
CA GLU A 169 -29.66 -6.70 2.55
C GLU A 169 -28.90 -5.99 3.69
N LEU A 170 -27.59 -5.76 3.53
CA LEU A 170 -26.75 -5.11 4.53
C LEU A 170 -27.01 -3.61 4.62
N LYS A 171 -27.35 -2.95 3.50
CA LYS A 171 -27.84 -1.56 3.48
C LYS A 171 -29.17 -1.45 4.21
N ALA A 172 -30.12 -2.36 3.94
CA ALA A 172 -31.41 -2.40 4.64
C ALA A 172 -31.27 -2.61 6.17
N LYS A 173 -30.25 -3.36 6.59
CA LYS A 173 -29.90 -3.58 8.01
C LYS A 173 -29.06 -2.46 8.62
N GLY A 174 -28.68 -1.44 7.84
CA GLY A 174 -27.85 -0.32 8.31
C GLY A 174 -26.38 -0.65 8.59
N LYS A 175 -25.89 -1.85 8.21
CA LYS A 175 -24.50 -2.29 8.45
C LYS A 175 -23.51 -1.76 7.40
N VAL A 176 -24.01 -1.37 6.23
CA VAL A 176 -23.25 -0.79 5.11
C VAL A 176 -24.02 0.41 4.56
N ARG A 177 -23.34 1.51 4.21
CA ARG A 177 -24.02 2.68 3.60
C ARG A 177 -23.84 2.72 2.09
N PHE A 178 -22.66 2.36 1.60
CA PHE A 178 -22.24 2.46 0.20
C PHE A 178 -21.59 1.16 -0.29
N SER A 179 -21.70 0.90 -1.58
CA SER A 179 -20.97 -0.16 -2.26
C SER A 179 -19.75 0.41 -2.98
N GLY A 180 -18.67 -0.35 -3.07
CA GLY A 180 -17.52 0.09 -3.85
C GLY A 180 -16.77 -1.04 -4.53
N ALA A 181 -15.83 -0.67 -5.38
CA ALA A 181 -14.96 -1.62 -6.06
C ALA A 181 -13.50 -1.16 -6.01
N ALA A 182 -12.60 -2.11 -5.84
CA ALA A 182 -11.16 -1.87 -5.84
C ALA A 182 -10.48 -2.84 -6.80
N SER A 183 -9.56 -2.36 -7.64
CA SER A 183 -8.81 -3.23 -8.54
C SER A 183 -7.30 -2.98 -8.48
N HIS A 184 -6.56 -4.08 -8.50
CA HIS A 184 -5.11 -4.10 -8.66
C HIS A 184 -4.69 -4.73 -10.00
N GLY A 185 -5.61 -4.83 -10.96
CA GLY A 185 -5.39 -5.55 -12.21
C GLY A 185 -5.26 -7.06 -12.02
N PRO A 186 -4.71 -7.78 -13.01
CA PRO A 186 -4.69 -9.25 -13.02
C PRO A 186 -3.83 -9.81 -11.90
N ARG A 187 -4.25 -10.94 -11.31
CA ARG A 187 -3.51 -11.61 -10.24
C ARG A 187 -2.57 -12.69 -10.76
N MET A 188 -2.96 -13.38 -11.82
CA MET A 188 -2.17 -14.42 -12.47
C MET A 188 -2.17 -14.18 -13.98
N PRO A 189 -1.12 -14.61 -14.71
CA PRO A 189 -1.09 -14.50 -16.16
C PRO A 189 -2.32 -15.18 -16.78
N GLY A 190 -3.01 -14.47 -17.67
CA GLY A 190 -4.24 -14.95 -18.30
C GLY A 190 -5.45 -15.07 -17.37
N GLN A 191 -5.36 -14.62 -16.11
CA GLN A 191 -6.48 -14.62 -15.16
C GLN A 191 -6.73 -13.22 -14.60
N GLY A 192 -7.79 -12.60 -15.12
CA GLY A 192 -8.22 -11.27 -14.72
C GLY A 192 -7.95 -10.23 -15.80
N ASP A 193 -8.61 -9.09 -15.66
CA ASP A 193 -8.50 -7.97 -16.58
C ASP A 193 -7.63 -6.85 -15.98
N SER A 194 -7.22 -5.90 -16.83
CA SER A 194 -6.54 -4.70 -16.39
C SER A 194 -7.41 -3.89 -15.41
N MET A 195 -6.77 -3.09 -14.55
CA MET A 195 -7.50 -2.28 -13.58
C MET A 195 -8.53 -1.36 -14.22
N ASP A 196 -8.18 -0.70 -15.33
CA ASP A 196 -9.10 0.19 -16.04
C ASP A 196 -10.28 -0.58 -16.63
N ALA A 197 -10.08 -1.75 -17.24
CA ALA A 197 -11.19 -2.58 -17.73
C ALA A 197 -12.18 -2.97 -16.62
N VAL A 198 -11.66 -3.44 -15.47
CA VAL A 198 -12.49 -3.81 -14.31
C VAL A 198 -13.25 -2.60 -13.76
N LEU A 199 -12.58 -1.47 -13.55
CA LEU A 199 -13.20 -0.30 -12.93
C LEU A 199 -14.13 0.46 -13.89
N LEU A 200 -13.84 0.49 -15.19
CA LEU A 200 -14.78 1.02 -16.20
C LEU A 200 -16.05 0.16 -16.26
N ALA A 201 -15.94 -1.16 -16.18
CA ALA A 201 -17.11 -2.03 -16.06
C ALA A 201 -17.91 -1.74 -14.78
N ALA A 202 -17.25 -1.45 -13.65
CA ALA A 202 -17.91 -1.01 -12.41
C ALA A 202 -18.62 0.35 -12.55
N VAL A 203 -18.02 1.29 -13.29
CA VAL A 203 -18.66 2.57 -13.65
C VAL A 203 -19.91 2.31 -14.52
N GLU A 204 -19.80 1.46 -15.54
CA GLU A 204 -20.90 1.10 -16.44
C GLU A 204 -22.06 0.42 -15.70
N ASP A 205 -21.76 -0.54 -14.83
CA ASP A 205 -22.71 -1.27 -14.01
C ASP A 205 -23.57 -0.35 -13.12
N GLY A 206 -22.99 0.75 -12.63
CA GLY A 206 -23.71 1.83 -11.98
C GLY A 206 -24.09 1.60 -10.51
N ARG A 207 -23.97 0.37 -9.99
CA ARG A 207 -24.29 0.01 -8.59
C ARG A 207 -23.21 0.42 -7.58
N PHE A 208 -22.01 0.78 -8.03
CA PHE A 208 -20.88 1.15 -7.16
C PHE A 208 -20.82 2.65 -6.89
N ASP A 209 -20.71 3.03 -5.63
CA ASP A 209 -20.69 4.41 -5.14
C ASP A 209 -19.28 4.98 -5.02
N VAL A 210 -18.29 4.13 -4.71
CA VAL A 210 -16.88 4.51 -4.47
C VAL A 210 -15.92 3.54 -5.14
N LEU A 211 -14.88 4.05 -5.81
CA LEU A 211 -13.82 3.26 -6.43
C LEU A 211 -12.47 3.54 -5.78
N LEU A 212 -11.65 2.50 -5.64
CA LEU A 212 -10.24 2.57 -5.24
C LEU A 212 -9.35 2.12 -6.39
N LEU A 213 -8.51 3.02 -6.89
CA LEU A 213 -7.66 2.81 -8.07
C LEU A 213 -6.19 3.21 -7.84
N VAL A 214 -5.32 2.66 -8.69
CA VAL A 214 -3.92 3.11 -8.80
C VAL A 214 -3.86 4.33 -9.70
N TYR A 215 -3.29 5.42 -9.20
CA TYR A 215 -3.05 6.63 -10.00
C TYR A 215 -1.82 7.36 -9.47
N ASN A 216 -0.85 7.62 -10.35
CA ASN A 216 0.35 8.40 -10.05
C ASN A 216 0.99 8.92 -11.34
N PHE A 217 1.98 9.80 -11.22
CA PHE A 217 2.57 10.48 -12.37
C PHE A 217 3.35 9.57 -13.34
N LEU A 218 3.67 8.34 -12.93
CA LEU A 218 4.27 7.34 -13.83
C LEU A 218 3.20 6.45 -14.46
N GLN A 219 2.05 6.26 -13.81
CA GLN A 219 0.93 5.43 -14.27
C GLN A 219 -0.35 6.26 -14.37
N LYS A 220 -0.42 7.13 -15.38
CA LYS A 220 -1.50 8.11 -15.50
C LYS A 220 -2.67 7.56 -16.31
N GLU A 221 -2.39 7.01 -17.47
CA GLU A 221 -3.35 6.80 -18.55
C GLU A 221 -4.49 5.84 -18.15
N PRO A 222 -4.24 4.68 -17.51
CA PRO A 222 -5.34 3.82 -17.05
C PRO A 222 -6.17 4.48 -15.94
N GLY A 223 -5.53 5.28 -15.08
CA GLY A 223 -6.21 6.01 -14.01
C GLY A 223 -7.09 7.13 -14.56
N GLU A 224 -6.57 7.93 -15.50
CA GLU A 224 -7.28 9.05 -16.13
C GLU A 224 -8.56 8.61 -16.83
N LYS A 225 -8.55 7.46 -17.53
CA LYS A 225 -9.76 6.88 -18.13
C LYS A 225 -10.86 6.62 -17.09
N VAL A 226 -10.48 6.02 -15.96
CA VAL A 226 -11.41 5.70 -14.87
C VAL A 226 -11.89 6.97 -14.18
N LEU A 227 -10.97 7.92 -13.89
CA LEU A 227 -11.31 9.22 -13.29
C LEU A 227 -12.33 9.96 -14.14
N GLU A 228 -12.13 10.01 -15.46
CA GLU A 228 -13.03 10.65 -16.41
C GLU A 228 -14.42 10.01 -16.36
N ALA A 229 -14.52 8.71 -16.65
CA ALA A 229 -15.80 8.01 -16.73
C ALA A 229 -16.57 8.02 -15.39
N ALA A 230 -15.86 7.84 -14.27
CA ALA A 230 -16.48 7.82 -12.94
C ALA A 230 -16.97 9.21 -12.51
N SER A 231 -16.24 10.28 -12.85
CA SER A 231 -16.62 11.66 -12.51
C SER A 231 -17.93 12.08 -13.19
N GLN A 232 -18.16 11.65 -14.44
CA GLN A 232 -19.41 11.89 -15.17
C GLN A 232 -20.64 11.26 -14.48
N LYS A 233 -20.43 10.20 -13.69
CA LYS A 233 -21.48 9.53 -12.90
C LYS A 233 -21.49 9.93 -11.42
N ASN A 234 -20.72 10.95 -11.05
CA ASN A 234 -20.54 11.40 -9.67
C ASN A 234 -20.11 10.26 -8.72
N ILE A 235 -19.23 9.35 -9.16
CA ILE A 235 -18.73 8.26 -8.33
C ILE A 235 -17.54 8.77 -7.48
N GLY A 236 -17.48 8.36 -6.21
CA GLY A 236 -16.37 8.69 -5.32
C GLY A 236 -15.08 8.00 -5.77
N LEU A 237 -13.97 8.74 -5.80
CA LEU A 237 -12.68 8.27 -6.34
C LEU A 237 -11.59 8.43 -5.31
N THR A 238 -11.02 7.30 -4.87
CA THR A 238 -10.00 7.23 -3.83
C THR A 238 -8.74 6.59 -4.38
N ILE A 239 -7.55 7.09 -4.03
CA ILE A 239 -6.30 6.67 -4.68
C ILE A 239 -5.44 5.82 -3.75
N MET A 240 -4.81 4.78 -4.31
CA MET A 240 -3.74 4.01 -3.70
C MET A 240 -2.49 3.99 -4.59
N LYS A 241 -1.34 3.64 -4.01
CA LYS A 241 -0.04 3.51 -4.72
C LYS A 241 0.32 4.78 -5.52
N SER A 242 0.11 5.92 -4.88
CA SER A 242 0.37 7.27 -5.40
C SER A 242 1.85 7.63 -5.48
N ASN A 243 2.70 6.94 -4.71
CA ASN A 243 4.13 7.15 -4.69
C ASN A 243 4.84 6.04 -5.50
N PRO A 244 5.28 6.31 -6.73
CA PRO A 244 6.00 5.35 -7.55
C PRO A 244 7.52 5.41 -7.35
N LEU A 245 7.99 6.16 -6.34
CA LEU A 245 9.40 6.33 -5.99
C LEU A 245 9.85 5.25 -5.01
N GLY A 246 11.16 5.21 -4.74
CA GLY A 246 11.77 4.34 -3.72
C GLY A 246 12.53 3.16 -4.32
N ARG A 247 11.96 2.51 -5.34
CA ARG A 247 12.48 1.24 -5.90
C ARG A 247 13.98 1.27 -6.25
N TYR A 248 14.50 2.40 -6.74
CA TYR A 248 15.93 2.53 -6.97
C TYR A 248 16.76 2.55 -5.68
N TYR A 249 16.45 3.44 -4.74
CA TYR A 249 17.19 3.57 -3.48
C TYR A 249 17.09 2.30 -2.65
N ASP A 250 15.91 1.69 -2.62
CA ASP A 250 15.65 0.43 -1.92
C ASP A 250 16.47 -0.71 -2.53
N MET A 251 16.53 -0.78 -3.86
CA MET A 251 17.40 -1.71 -4.56
C MET A 251 18.88 -1.46 -4.27
N LYS A 252 19.37 -0.21 -4.37
CA LYS A 252 20.76 0.14 -4.09
C LYS A 252 21.17 -0.29 -2.69
N ASN A 253 20.37 0.08 -1.68
CA ASN A 253 20.58 -0.31 -0.29
C ASN A 253 20.61 -1.83 -0.14
N ARG A 254 19.74 -2.56 -0.84
CA ARG A 254 19.73 -4.03 -0.79
C ARG A 254 20.98 -4.64 -1.42
N VAL A 255 21.46 -4.13 -2.55
CA VAL A 255 22.70 -4.62 -3.18
C VAL A 255 23.89 -4.41 -2.25
N GLU A 256 23.98 -3.22 -1.63
CA GLU A 256 25.00 -2.95 -0.63
C GLU A 256 24.90 -3.91 0.56
N GLN A 257 23.67 -4.21 1.02
CA GLN A 257 23.45 -5.17 2.10
C GLN A 257 23.82 -6.61 1.70
N LEU A 258 23.43 -7.08 0.51
CA LEU A 258 23.80 -8.40 -0.01
C LEU A 258 25.32 -8.58 -0.12
N LYS A 259 26.02 -7.53 -0.58
CA LYS A 259 27.50 -7.48 -0.62
C LYS A 259 28.09 -7.55 0.79
N LYS A 260 27.53 -6.81 1.76
CA LYS A 260 27.96 -6.84 3.17
C LYS A 260 27.72 -8.20 3.83
N ASP A 261 26.61 -8.86 3.51
CA ASP A 261 26.22 -10.15 4.11
C ASP A 261 26.94 -11.35 3.48
N GLY A 262 27.78 -11.14 2.46
CA GLY A 262 28.51 -12.21 1.77
C GLY A 262 27.60 -13.19 1.02
N GLN A 263 26.37 -12.79 0.70
CA GLN A 263 25.44 -13.66 -0.04
C GLN A 263 25.82 -13.72 -1.53
N PRO A 264 25.77 -14.90 -2.17
CA PRO A 264 26.09 -15.02 -3.58
C PRO A 264 25.07 -14.23 -4.41
N ILE A 265 25.57 -13.28 -5.20
CA ILE A 265 24.77 -12.57 -6.19
C ILE A 265 25.00 -13.28 -7.51
N ASP A 266 23.93 -13.81 -8.10
CA ASP A 266 23.95 -14.39 -9.43
C ASP A 266 24.57 -13.39 -10.43
N GLU A 267 25.51 -13.83 -11.27
CA GLU A 267 26.28 -12.94 -12.16
C GLU A 267 25.36 -12.12 -13.09
N ARG A 268 24.25 -12.73 -13.50
CA ARG A 268 23.26 -12.08 -14.36
C ARG A 268 22.43 -11.06 -13.58
N LEU A 269 22.11 -11.34 -12.32
CA LEU A 269 21.52 -10.37 -11.39
C LEU A 269 22.48 -9.19 -11.16
N GLN A 270 23.78 -9.44 -10.95
CA GLN A 270 24.78 -8.39 -10.76
C GLN A 270 24.87 -7.45 -11.96
N ARG A 271 24.98 -7.96 -13.20
CA ARG A 271 25.00 -7.12 -14.40
C ARG A 271 23.72 -6.30 -14.56
N SER A 272 22.58 -6.89 -14.23
CA SER A 272 21.30 -6.20 -14.32
C SER A 272 21.19 -5.08 -13.27
N LEU A 273 21.78 -5.28 -12.09
CA LEU A 273 21.90 -4.27 -11.04
C LEU A 273 22.81 -3.11 -11.47
N GLU A 274 23.96 -3.40 -12.07
CA GLU A 274 24.89 -2.37 -12.60
C GLU A 274 24.20 -1.50 -13.66
N GLN A 275 23.42 -2.11 -14.57
CA GLN A 275 22.66 -1.37 -15.58
C GLN A 275 21.56 -0.48 -14.97
N MET A 276 20.89 -0.97 -13.92
CA MET A 276 19.89 -0.17 -13.22
C MET A 276 20.55 0.95 -12.39
N GLU A 277 21.72 0.72 -11.81
CA GLU A 277 22.52 1.74 -11.11
C GLU A 277 22.95 2.86 -12.07
N GLU A 278 23.42 2.52 -13.27
CA GLU A 278 23.76 3.52 -14.29
C GLU A 278 22.52 4.33 -14.72
N THR A 279 21.39 3.67 -14.92
CA THR A 279 20.12 4.31 -15.28
C THR A 279 19.69 5.30 -14.19
N ALA A 280 19.80 4.89 -12.94
CA ALA A 280 19.40 5.72 -11.83
C ALA A 280 20.37 6.84 -11.51
N LYS A 281 21.70 6.62 -11.62
CA LYS A 281 22.70 7.68 -11.48
C LYS A 281 22.50 8.77 -12.52
N ARG A 282 22.28 8.38 -13.79
CA ARG A 282 21.90 9.33 -14.85
C ARG A 282 20.61 10.06 -14.49
N GLY A 283 19.66 9.37 -13.87
CA GLY A 283 18.42 9.98 -13.39
C GLY A 283 18.59 10.96 -12.24
N GLU A 284 19.46 10.67 -11.28
CA GLU A 284 19.83 11.58 -10.20
C GLU A 284 20.56 12.82 -10.75
N GLU A 285 21.56 12.64 -11.61
CA GLU A 285 22.30 13.74 -12.24
C GLU A 285 21.36 14.63 -13.07
N PHE A 286 20.50 14.01 -13.88
CA PHE A 286 19.49 14.73 -14.65
C PHE A 286 18.51 15.47 -13.73
N ALA A 287 18.05 14.84 -12.66
CA ALA A 287 17.12 15.47 -11.75
C ALA A 287 17.77 16.61 -10.94
N LEU A 288 19.01 16.45 -10.45
CA LEU A 288 19.81 17.51 -9.80
C LEU A 288 19.97 18.73 -10.72
N LYS A 289 20.34 18.49 -11.98
CA LYS A 289 20.44 19.54 -13.02
C LYS A 289 19.11 20.25 -13.26
N ASN A 290 17.98 19.55 -13.09
CA ASN A 290 16.63 20.08 -13.24
C ASN A 290 15.98 20.52 -11.92
N GLY A 291 16.76 20.65 -10.84
CA GLY A 291 16.34 21.28 -9.58
C GLY A 291 15.72 20.36 -8.53
N LEU A 292 15.91 19.04 -8.65
CA LEU A 292 15.70 18.07 -7.56
C LEU A 292 16.81 18.29 -6.52
N LYS A 293 16.47 18.57 -5.26
CA LYS A 293 17.47 18.59 -4.19
C LYS A 293 17.45 17.32 -3.36
N THR A 294 16.27 16.72 -3.17
CA THR A 294 16.13 15.49 -2.38
C THR A 294 15.03 14.54 -2.91
N PRO A 295 15.10 13.23 -2.63
CA PRO A 295 14.01 12.28 -2.90
C PRO A 295 12.69 12.64 -2.21
N ALA A 296 12.77 13.30 -1.03
CA ALA A 296 11.60 13.75 -0.29
C ALA A 296 10.79 14.80 -1.09
N GLU A 297 11.45 15.73 -1.78
CA GLU A 297 10.78 16.72 -2.62
C GLU A 297 9.98 16.06 -3.76
N VAL A 298 10.55 15.04 -4.41
CA VAL A 298 9.83 14.30 -5.47
C VAL A 298 8.64 13.54 -4.90
N LYS A 299 8.79 12.95 -3.70
CA LYS A 299 7.68 12.26 -3.03
C LYS A 299 6.53 13.21 -2.80
N LEU A 300 6.79 14.39 -2.22
CA LEU A 300 5.74 15.40 -1.99
C LEU A 300 5.13 15.89 -3.32
N ALA A 301 5.94 16.12 -4.36
CA ALA A 301 5.45 16.47 -5.69
C ALA A 301 4.56 15.37 -6.29
N ALA A 302 4.90 14.09 -6.12
CA ALA A 302 4.11 12.95 -6.60
C ALA A 302 2.75 12.86 -5.90
N LEU A 303 2.68 13.16 -4.60
CA LEU A 303 1.41 13.24 -3.86
C LEU A 303 0.57 14.43 -4.35
N LYS A 304 1.21 15.61 -4.54
CA LYS A 304 0.55 16.80 -5.09
C LYS A 304 0.02 16.57 -6.51
N PHE A 305 0.72 15.78 -7.33
CA PHE A 305 0.21 15.39 -8.66
C PHE A 305 -1.16 14.72 -8.57
N VAL A 306 -1.32 13.80 -7.62
CA VAL A 306 -2.60 13.12 -7.40
C VAL A 306 -3.66 14.08 -6.87
N LEU A 307 -3.30 14.89 -5.85
CA LEU A 307 -4.23 15.85 -5.24
C LEU A 307 -4.63 17.00 -6.17
N ALA A 308 -3.79 17.35 -7.16
CA ALA A 308 -4.06 18.39 -8.13
C ALA A 308 -5.21 18.01 -9.09
N ASP A 309 -5.52 16.73 -9.26
CA ASP A 309 -6.68 16.31 -10.04
C ASP A 309 -7.97 16.53 -9.20
N PRO A 310 -8.88 17.42 -9.63
CA PRO A 310 -10.09 17.72 -8.87
C PRO A 310 -11.08 16.54 -8.81
N ARG A 311 -10.94 15.53 -9.69
CA ARG A 311 -11.78 14.32 -9.70
C ARG A 311 -11.39 13.35 -8.59
N VAL A 312 -10.19 13.47 -8.03
CA VAL A 312 -9.73 12.68 -6.89
C VAL A 312 -10.34 13.23 -5.61
N HIS A 313 -10.93 12.38 -4.77
CA HIS A 313 -11.60 12.83 -3.54
C HIS A 313 -10.74 12.63 -2.30
N THR A 314 -10.03 11.51 -2.22
CA THR A 314 -9.07 11.25 -1.15
C THR A 314 -7.88 10.42 -1.63
N LEU A 315 -6.70 10.76 -1.13
CA LEU A 315 -5.47 10.03 -1.32
C LEU A 315 -5.16 9.20 -0.07
N ASN A 316 -5.23 7.87 -0.18
CA ASN A 316 -4.98 6.97 0.94
C ASN A 316 -3.48 6.75 1.13
N LEU A 317 -2.94 7.19 2.28
CA LEU A 317 -1.54 7.07 2.63
C LEU A 317 -1.34 6.18 3.87
N ALA A 318 -0.22 5.47 3.91
CA ALA A 318 0.25 4.76 5.09
C ALA A 318 1.07 5.72 5.97
N PHE A 319 0.76 5.76 7.27
CA PHE A 319 1.49 6.56 8.27
C PHE A 319 2.14 5.63 9.28
N ASN A 320 3.44 5.37 9.18
CA ASN A 320 4.11 4.43 10.08
C ASN A 320 4.67 5.12 11.33
N THR A 321 4.91 6.44 11.24
CA THR A 321 5.53 7.26 12.29
C THR A 321 4.78 8.58 12.49
N PHE A 322 5.02 9.27 13.62
CA PHE A 322 4.52 10.64 13.81
C PHE A 322 5.10 11.63 12.79
N GLU A 323 6.33 11.38 12.33
CA GLU A 323 6.96 12.18 11.28
C GLU A 323 6.21 12.03 9.94
N ASP A 324 5.75 10.81 9.60
CA ASP A 324 4.91 10.60 8.41
C ASP A 324 3.65 11.47 8.49
N VAL A 325 3.01 11.57 9.65
CA VAL A 325 1.82 12.41 9.84
C VAL A 325 2.15 13.87 9.55
N GLY A 326 3.23 14.40 10.12
CA GLY A 326 3.66 15.78 9.86
C GLY A 326 4.01 16.03 8.39
N ASN A 327 4.86 15.20 7.80
CA ASN A 327 5.41 15.41 6.46
C ASN A 327 4.38 15.16 5.36
N LEU A 328 3.56 14.11 5.48
CA LEU A 328 2.62 13.74 4.43
C LEU A 328 1.35 14.58 4.49
N LEU A 329 0.88 14.99 5.66
CA LEU A 329 -0.30 15.87 5.76
C LEU A 329 0.01 17.31 5.34
N ALA A 330 1.28 17.73 5.36
CA ALA A 330 1.67 19.06 4.92
C ALA A 330 1.26 19.39 3.48
N VAL A 331 1.05 18.38 2.62
CA VAL A 331 0.63 18.58 1.23
C VAL A 331 -0.89 18.72 1.05
N SER A 332 -1.68 18.52 2.10
CA SER A 332 -3.14 18.73 2.06
C SER A 332 -3.46 20.16 1.62
N GLY A 333 -4.42 20.30 0.71
CA GLY A 333 -4.83 21.59 0.14
C GLY A 333 -3.79 22.28 -0.76
N GLN A 334 -2.60 21.71 -0.95
CA GLN A 334 -1.59 22.27 -1.84
C GLN A 334 -1.84 21.84 -3.30
N THR A 335 -1.37 22.67 -4.23
CA THR A 335 -1.41 22.39 -5.67
C THR A 335 -0.01 22.03 -6.20
N LEU A 336 0.02 21.29 -7.30
CA LEU A 336 1.26 20.98 -8.01
C LEU A 336 1.75 22.23 -8.76
N THR A 337 2.92 22.73 -8.41
CA THR A 337 3.52 23.90 -9.08
C THR A 337 4.08 23.54 -10.46
N GLY A 338 4.29 24.54 -11.31
CA GLY A 338 4.97 24.33 -12.61
C GLY A 338 6.40 23.80 -12.47
N LYS A 339 7.11 24.17 -11.39
CA LYS A 339 8.44 23.63 -11.07
C LYS A 339 8.35 22.14 -10.73
N GLU A 340 7.44 21.75 -9.84
CA GLU A 340 7.22 20.36 -9.46
C GLU A 340 6.74 19.51 -10.66
N SER A 341 5.93 20.08 -11.55
CA SER A 341 5.49 19.40 -12.78
C SER A 341 6.67 19.07 -13.70
N ARG A 342 7.58 20.03 -13.93
CA ARG A 342 8.82 19.79 -14.70
C ARG A 342 9.76 18.82 -14.02
N LEU A 343 9.83 18.86 -12.69
CA LEU A 343 10.58 17.89 -11.88
C LEU A 343 10.06 16.47 -12.09
N LEU A 344 8.74 16.26 -11.99
CA LEU A 344 8.13 14.94 -12.20
C LEU A 344 8.29 14.44 -13.64
N ALA A 345 8.17 15.32 -14.63
CA ALA A 345 8.44 14.97 -16.04
C ALA A 345 9.90 14.54 -16.22
N SER A 346 10.83 15.27 -15.59
CA SER A 346 12.25 14.94 -15.66
C SER A 346 12.56 13.60 -15.00
N TYR A 347 11.97 13.34 -13.83
CA TYR A 347 12.08 12.05 -13.15
C TYR A 347 11.51 10.92 -14.00
N ALA A 348 10.35 11.14 -14.64
CA ALA A 348 9.72 10.13 -15.49
C ALA A 348 10.61 9.75 -16.69
N GLN A 349 11.26 10.73 -17.31
CA GLN A 349 12.18 10.48 -18.42
C GLN A 349 13.38 9.65 -17.99
N ALA A 350 13.96 9.95 -16.82
CA ALA A 350 15.24 9.37 -16.44
C ALA A 350 15.12 8.09 -15.61
N CYS A 351 14.11 8.01 -14.73
CA CYS A 351 13.89 6.91 -13.80
C CYS A 351 12.61 6.12 -14.07
N GLY A 352 11.80 6.51 -15.06
CA GLY A 352 10.48 5.91 -15.30
C GLY A 352 10.53 4.40 -15.55
N ALA A 353 11.59 3.90 -16.18
CA ALA A 353 11.81 2.48 -16.43
C ALA A 353 12.03 1.66 -15.13
N LEU A 354 12.39 2.29 -14.02
CA LEU A 354 12.61 1.61 -12.73
C LEU A 354 11.31 1.34 -11.98
N TYR A 355 10.18 1.83 -12.49
CA TYR A 355 8.86 1.62 -11.89
C TYR A 355 7.99 0.71 -12.76
N CYS A 356 7.78 -0.54 -12.32
CA CYS A 356 6.70 -1.34 -12.89
C CYS A 356 5.34 -0.70 -12.60
N ARG A 357 4.54 -0.50 -13.65
CA ARG A 357 3.16 0.00 -13.56
C ARG A 357 2.27 -1.07 -12.95
N HIS A 358 2.15 -1.05 -11.62
CA HIS A 358 1.32 -2.01 -10.91
C HIS A 358 -0.11 -1.94 -11.43
N ALA A 359 -0.72 -3.08 -11.69
CA ALA A 359 -2.06 -3.27 -12.24
C ALA A 359 -2.19 -3.24 -13.77
N CYS A 360 -1.09 -3.20 -14.53
CA CYS A 360 -1.16 -3.27 -15.98
C CYS A 360 -1.25 -4.71 -16.53
N GLY A 361 -0.42 -5.65 -16.06
CA GLY A 361 -0.40 -7.05 -16.54
C GLY A 361 0.09 -7.26 -17.98
N LEU A 362 0.46 -6.20 -18.71
CA LEU A 362 0.70 -6.23 -20.17
C LEU A 362 1.77 -7.21 -20.64
N CYS A 363 2.78 -7.51 -19.80
CA CYS A 363 3.88 -8.40 -20.16
C CYS A 363 3.65 -9.87 -19.73
N GLU A 364 2.56 -10.15 -19.00
CA GLU A 364 2.36 -11.46 -18.37
C GLU A 364 2.05 -12.58 -19.37
N SER A 365 1.40 -12.26 -20.50
CA SER A 365 1.12 -13.22 -21.59
C SER A 365 2.40 -13.80 -22.20
N GLU A 366 3.48 -13.02 -22.19
CA GLU A 366 4.76 -13.40 -22.77
C GLU A 366 5.64 -14.22 -21.81
N CYS A 367 5.19 -14.46 -20.58
CA CYS A 367 5.99 -15.16 -19.58
C CYS A 367 5.98 -16.67 -19.83
N PRO A 368 7.11 -17.31 -20.22
CA PRO A 368 7.14 -18.74 -20.52
C PRO A 368 6.93 -19.62 -19.28
N SER A 369 7.13 -19.05 -18.09
CA SER A 369 6.99 -19.74 -16.81
C SER A 369 5.72 -19.35 -16.05
N GLY A 370 4.83 -18.55 -16.65
CA GLY A 370 3.58 -18.14 -16.01
C GLY A 370 3.77 -17.35 -14.71
N VAL A 371 4.87 -16.60 -14.57
CA VAL A 371 5.16 -15.80 -13.38
C VAL A 371 4.22 -14.58 -13.33
N PRO A 372 3.49 -14.37 -12.22
CA PRO A 372 2.54 -13.25 -12.07
C PRO A 372 3.29 -11.94 -11.76
N VAL A 373 3.86 -11.33 -12.80
CA VAL A 373 4.72 -10.13 -12.73
C VAL A 373 4.05 -9.00 -11.94
N ASN A 374 2.80 -8.69 -12.26
CA ASN A 374 2.02 -7.65 -11.59
C ASN A 374 1.88 -7.92 -10.09
N THR A 375 1.52 -9.15 -9.74
CA THR A 375 1.27 -9.54 -8.35
C THR A 375 2.55 -9.54 -7.52
N ILE A 376 3.66 -10.08 -8.05
CA ILE A 376 4.93 -10.13 -7.32
C ILE A 376 5.48 -8.71 -7.12
N LEU A 377 5.47 -7.87 -8.16
CA LEU A 377 5.97 -6.50 -8.04
C LEU A 377 5.06 -5.63 -7.16
N ARG A 378 3.75 -5.95 -7.08
CA ARG A 378 2.86 -5.39 -6.06
C ARG A 378 3.25 -5.81 -4.65
N TYR A 379 3.62 -7.07 -4.41
CA TYR A 379 4.07 -7.52 -3.08
C TYR A 379 5.41 -6.90 -2.69
N ASN A 380 6.35 -6.78 -3.64
CA ASN A 380 7.59 -6.04 -3.43
C ASN A 380 7.32 -4.56 -3.11
N HIS A 381 6.34 -3.91 -3.74
CA HIS A 381 5.91 -2.57 -3.33
C HIS A 381 5.36 -2.51 -1.90
N TYR A 382 4.65 -3.54 -1.42
CA TYR A 382 4.24 -3.60 -0.01
C TYR A 382 5.45 -3.71 0.91
N PHE A 383 6.45 -4.52 0.55
CA PHE A 383 7.69 -4.68 1.31
C PHE A 383 8.44 -3.34 1.40
N GLU A 384 8.82 -2.76 0.26
CA GLU A 384 9.73 -1.62 0.18
C GLU A 384 9.02 -0.29 0.52
N ALA A 385 7.96 0.04 -0.23
CA ALA A 385 7.38 1.38 -0.18
C ALA A 385 6.44 1.60 1.01
N GLN A 386 5.88 0.53 1.58
CA GLN A 386 4.92 0.60 2.69
C GLN A 386 5.51 0.08 4.02
N GLY A 387 6.72 -0.49 4.01
CA GLY A 387 7.33 -1.14 5.18
C GLY A 387 6.59 -2.41 5.62
N SER A 388 5.79 -3.01 4.74
CA SER A 388 4.91 -4.13 5.03
C SER A 388 5.56 -5.49 4.87
N GLU A 389 6.80 -5.63 5.34
CA GLU A 389 7.68 -6.76 5.04
C GLU A 389 7.01 -8.12 5.30
N LYS A 390 6.56 -8.36 6.54
CA LYS A 390 5.91 -9.62 6.93
C LYS A 390 4.66 -9.91 6.12
N PHE A 391 3.86 -8.89 5.84
CA PHE A 391 2.64 -9.04 5.04
C PHE A 391 2.98 -9.40 3.60
N ALA A 392 3.92 -8.68 2.98
CA ALA A 392 4.40 -8.92 1.63
C ALA A 392 4.98 -10.34 1.47
N MET A 393 5.85 -10.76 2.39
CA MET A 393 6.44 -12.10 2.41
C MET A 393 5.37 -13.18 2.55
N SER A 394 4.38 -12.99 3.43
CA SER A 394 3.27 -13.94 3.59
C SER A 394 2.43 -14.09 2.30
N LYS A 395 2.23 -12.98 1.57
CA LYS A 395 1.51 -12.98 0.29
C LYS A 395 2.31 -13.66 -0.82
N TYR A 396 3.63 -13.45 -0.85
CA TYR A 396 4.52 -14.12 -1.79
C TYR A 396 4.60 -15.62 -1.53
N ALA A 397 4.71 -16.04 -0.26
CA ALA A 397 4.70 -17.44 0.13
C ALA A 397 3.41 -18.16 -0.32
N ALA A 398 2.26 -17.46 -0.28
CA ALA A 398 0.96 -17.99 -0.69
C ALA A 398 0.79 -18.18 -2.22
N LEU A 399 1.75 -17.76 -3.05
CA LEU A 399 1.71 -17.99 -4.51
C LEU A 399 2.03 -19.44 -4.92
N GLY A 400 2.43 -20.30 -3.98
CA GLY A 400 2.79 -21.68 -4.28
C GLY A 400 4.01 -21.77 -5.19
N THR A 401 3.85 -22.40 -6.35
CA THR A 401 4.93 -22.62 -7.35
C THR A 401 5.10 -21.47 -8.33
N ALA A 402 4.18 -20.52 -8.40
CA ALA A 402 4.23 -19.38 -9.32
C ALA A 402 5.14 -18.26 -8.77
N LYS A 403 6.41 -18.59 -8.53
CA LYS A 403 7.40 -17.72 -7.90
C LYS A 403 8.42 -17.19 -8.93
N ALA A 404 9.11 -16.13 -8.55
CA ALA A 404 10.10 -15.45 -9.39
C ALA A 404 11.48 -16.13 -9.38
N ASP A 405 11.65 -17.29 -8.75
CA ASP A 405 12.89 -18.07 -8.79
C ASP A 405 13.24 -18.54 -10.22
N ALA A 406 12.22 -18.83 -11.04
CA ALA A 406 12.35 -19.13 -12.45
C ALA A 406 12.92 -17.96 -13.29
N CYS A 407 12.86 -16.73 -12.79
CA CYS A 407 13.36 -15.55 -13.50
C CYS A 407 14.90 -15.49 -13.57
N ARG A 408 15.60 -16.26 -12.71
CA ARG A 408 17.07 -16.29 -12.65
C ARG A 408 17.69 -16.78 -13.96
N THR A 409 17.06 -17.77 -14.60
CA THR A 409 17.58 -18.39 -15.81
C THR A 409 16.82 -17.97 -17.08
N CYS A 410 15.64 -17.35 -16.98
CA CYS A 410 14.79 -17.08 -18.14
C CYS A 410 15.35 -16.00 -19.10
N GLY A 411 14.93 -16.01 -20.37
CA GLY A 411 15.40 -15.07 -21.39
C GLY A 411 14.86 -13.64 -21.30
N GLY A 412 14.09 -13.27 -20.27
CA GLY A 412 13.58 -11.89 -20.10
C GLY A 412 12.48 -11.47 -21.09
N ALA A 413 11.58 -12.37 -21.48
CA ALA A 413 10.48 -12.06 -22.41
C ALA A 413 9.61 -10.89 -21.94
N CYS A 414 9.34 -10.81 -20.63
CA CYS A 414 8.59 -9.71 -20.04
C CYS A 414 9.25 -8.33 -20.21
N GLU A 415 10.58 -8.27 -20.28
CA GLU A 415 11.33 -7.01 -20.46
C GLU A 415 11.15 -6.50 -21.89
N ARG A 416 11.24 -7.40 -22.89
CA ARG A 416 10.99 -7.06 -24.30
C ARG A 416 9.54 -6.68 -24.57
N ALA A 417 8.61 -7.31 -23.87
CA ALA A 417 7.19 -7.05 -23.99
C ALA A 417 6.74 -5.76 -23.28
N CYS A 418 7.57 -5.19 -22.40
CA CYS A 418 7.18 -4.04 -21.60
C CYS A 418 7.22 -2.75 -22.44
N PRO A 419 6.08 -2.07 -22.68
CA PRO A 419 6.07 -0.82 -23.46
C PRO A 419 6.74 0.35 -22.73
N TYR A 420 7.05 0.18 -21.44
CA TYR A 420 7.69 1.20 -20.60
C TYR A 420 9.19 0.95 -20.39
N GLY A 421 9.76 -0.05 -21.06
CA GLY A 421 11.19 -0.40 -20.95
C GLY A 421 11.60 -0.87 -19.56
N VAL A 422 10.66 -1.41 -18.76
CA VAL A 422 10.95 -1.84 -17.39
C VAL A 422 11.80 -3.13 -17.43
N PRO A 423 12.90 -3.20 -16.66
CA PRO A 423 13.68 -4.43 -16.51
C PRO A 423 12.97 -5.41 -15.56
N ALA A 424 11.76 -5.83 -15.96
CA ALA A 424 10.83 -6.60 -15.15
C ALA A 424 11.45 -7.92 -14.64
N ARG A 425 12.27 -8.62 -15.43
CA ARG A 425 12.95 -9.85 -14.98
C ARG A 425 13.88 -9.54 -13.83
N THR A 426 14.67 -8.47 -13.97
CA THR A 426 15.60 -8.01 -12.93
C THR A 426 14.87 -7.68 -11.64
N LEU A 427 13.79 -6.89 -11.74
CA LEU A 427 12.96 -6.54 -10.60
C LEU A 427 12.34 -7.78 -9.94
N LEU A 428 11.95 -8.80 -10.71
CA LEU A 428 11.41 -10.06 -10.18
C LEU A 428 12.46 -10.87 -9.42
N CYS A 429 13.68 -10.96 -9.92
CA CYS A 429 14.79 -11.61 -9.20
C CYS A 429 15.06 -10.92 -7.85
N LEU A 430 15.04 -9.59 -7.83
CA LEU A 430 15.21 -8.81 -6.60
C LEU A 430 14.04 -9.02 -5.63
N ALA A 431 12.81 -8.93 -6.14
CA ALA A 431 11.61 -9.20 -5.37
C ALA A 431 11.64 -10.61 -4.77
N HIS A 432 12.12 -11.62 -5.51
CA HIS A 432 12.30 -12.96 -4.97
C HIS A 432 13.29 -12.99 -3.80
N SER A 433 14.44 -12.31 -3.92
CA SER A 433 15.45 -12.24 -2.85
C SER A 433 14.93 -11.58 -1.57
N GLN A 434 14.01 -10.62 -1.68
CA GLN A 434 13.43 -9.91 -0.52
C GLN A 434 12.24 -10.63 0.08
N LEU A 435 11.36 -11.19 -0.77
CA LEU A 435 10.08 -11.74 -0.34
C LEU A 435 10.18 -13.20 0.10
N ASN A 436 11.24 -13.92 -0.29
CA ASN A 436 11.44 -15.31 0.08
C ASN A 436 11.99 -15.44 1.50
N LEU A 437 11.49 -16.41 2.26
CA LEU A 437 11.85 -16.63 3.67
C LEU A 437 13.05 -17.58 3.87
N GLY A 438 13.70 -18.00 2.77
CA GLY A 438 14.66 -19.12 2.75
C GLY A 438 14.13 -20.19 1.83
#